data_AF-A0A8J3F5Z5-F1
#
_entry.id   AF-A0A8J3F5Z5-F1
#
_cell.length_a   1.000
_cell.length_b   1.000
_cell.length_c   1.000
_cell.angle_alpha   90.00
_cell.angle_beta   90.00
_cell.angle_gamma   90.00
#
_symmetry.space_group_name_H-M   'P 1'
#
loop_
_entity.id
_entity.type
_entity.pdbx_description
1 polymer ?
#
loop_
_entity_poly.entity_id
_entity_poly.type
_entity_poly.pdbx_seq_one_letter_code
_entity_poly.pdbx_strand_id
1 'polypeptide(L)'
;MPFQLPSNVTAQRRPISATSYEYILRHSELGQLGQIMLSVCVSGHCRITSLVHGQPGEILTERRRAIFEPLAKLLAEQIKPALSMQPAGNERSAMV
;
A
#
# COMPACT_ATOMS: atom_id res chain seq x y z
N MET A 1 15.38 8.39 3.01
CA MET A 1 15.06 7.76 4.32
C MET A 1 14.17 6.57 4.04
N PRO A 2 14.58 5.32 4.35
CA PRO A 2 13.70 4.17 4.19
C PRO A 2 12.48 4.34 5.11
N PHE A 3 11.28 4.08 4.61
CA PHE A 3 10.09 4.02 5.44
C PHE A 3 10.29 2.94 6.50
N GLN A 4 10.33 3.35 7.77
CA GLN A 4 10.41 2.42 8.89
C GLN A 4 9.04 2.36 9.56
N LEU A 5 8.53 1.14 9.69
CA LEU A 5 7.34 0.89 10.48
C LEU A 5 7.67 1.09 11.96
N PRO A 6 6.71 1.61 12.75
CA PRO A 6 6.83 1.59 14.20
C PRO A 6 7.14 0.18 14.71
N SER A 7 7.92 0.03 15.78
CA SER A 7 8.35 -1.29 16.31
C SER A 7 7.17 -2.18 16.75
N ASN A 8 6.06 -1.56 17.10
CA ASN A 8 4.78 -2.15 17.47
C ASN A 8 3.89 -2.49 16.25
N VAL A 9 4.33 -2.20 15.02
CA VAL A 9 3.57 -2.43 13.79
C VAL A 9 4.37 -3.30 12.82
N THR A 10 3.74 -4.36 12.37
CA THR A 10 4.25 -5.26 11.33
C THR A 10 3.48 -5.04 10.04
N ALA A 11 4.16 -5.12 8.90
CA ALA A 11 3.53 -5.12 7.59
C ALA A 11 3.81 -6.44 6.89
N GLN A 12 2.75 -7.07 6.39
CA GLN A 12 2.84 -8.27 5.58
C GLN A 12 2.42 -7.94 4.15
N ARG A 13 3.32 -8.15 3.19
CA ARG A 13 3.01 -8.06 1.76
C ARG A 13 2.52 -9.41 1.24
N ARG A 14 1.39 -9.43 0.55
CA ARG A 14 0.82 -10.60 -0.13
C ARG A 14 0.56 -10.28 -1.61
N PRO A 15 1.05 -11.07 -2.57
CA PRO A 15 0.65 -10.91 -3.96
C PRO A 15 -0.82 -11.36 -4.12
N ILE A 16 -1.65 -10.53 -4.74
CA ILE A 16 -3.03 -10.89 -5.13
C ILE A 16 -3.05 -11.37 -6.58
N SER A 17 -2.29 -10.72 -7.45
CA SER A 17 -2.18 -11.05 -8.88
C SER A 17 -0.79 -10.68 -9.41
N ALA A 18 -0.55 -10.90 -10.70
CA ALA A 18 0.71 -10.52 -11.36
C ALA A 18 1.02 -9.01 -11.23
N THR A 19 -0.01 -8.17 -11.06
CA THR A 19 0.10 -6.71 -11.02
C THR A 19 -0.50 -6.08 -9.76
N SER A 20 -1.01 -6.90 -8.83
CA SER A 20 -1.64 -6.42 -7.59
C SER A 20 -1.02 -7.03 -6.34
N TYR A 21 -0.79 -6.19 -5.34
CA TYR A 21 -0.25 -6.55 -4.04
C TYR A 21 -1.14 -6.01 -2.93
N GLU A 22 -1.27 -6.78 -1.87
CA GLU A 22 -1.89 -6.38 -0.61
C GLU A 22 -0.81 -6.19 0.45
N TYR A 23 -0.95 -5.13 1.25
CA TYR A 23 -0.12 -4.88 2.41
C TYR A 23 -1.02 -4.84 3.64
N ILE A 24 -0.90 -5.85 4.50
CA ILE A 24 -1.67 -5.94 5.74
C ILE A 24 -0.83 -5.36 6.86
N LEU A 25 -1.34 -4.33 7.54
CA LEU A 25 -0.69 -3.72 8.70
C LEU A 25 -1.33 -4.26 9.98
N ARG A 26 -0.48 -4.77 10.89
CA ARG A 26 -0.90 -5.34 12.16
C ARG A 26 -0.10 -4.73 13.30
N HIS A 27 -0.81 -4.23 14.29
CA HIS A 27 -0.26 -3.75 15.55
C HIS A 27 -0.21 -4.89 16.58
N SER A 28 0.82 -4.92 17.42
CA SER A 28 0.99 -5.92 18.47
C SER A 28 -0.22 -5.98 19.43
N GLU A 29 -0.65 -4.82 19.93
CA GLU A 29 -1.77 -4.70 20.88
C GLU A 29 -3.16 -4.56 20.22
N LEU A 30 -3.31 -3.71 19.19
CA LEU A 30 -4.61 -3.43 18.57
C LEU A 30 -5.06 -4.48 17.54
N GLY A 31 -4.17 -5.43 17.22
CA GLY A 31 -4.39 -6.44 16.20
C GLY A 31 -4.30 -5.84 14.79
N GLN A 32 -5.14 -6.30 13.87
CA GLN A 32 -5.12 -5.80 12.50
C GLN A 32 -5.57 -4.32 12.47
N LEU A 33 -4.73 -3.45 11.91
CA LEU A 33 -5.02 -2.03 11.75
C LEU A 33 -5.80 -1.77 10.47
N GLY A 34 -5.38 -2.41 9.39
CA GLY A 34 -5.95 -2.21 8.07
C GLY A 34 -5.10 -2.87 6.98
N GLN A 35 -5.52 -2.68 5.75
CA GLN A 35 -4.85 -3.21 4.57
C GLN A 35 -4.78 -2.17 3.46
N ILE A 36 -3.70 -2.20 2.70
CA ILE A 36 -3.48 -1.34 1.55
C ILE A 36 -3.37 -2.25 0.34
N MET A 37 -4.30 -2.10 -0.59
CA MET A 37 -4.29 -2.78 -1.87
C MET A 37 -3.67 -1.87 -2.91
N LEU A 38 -2.64 -2.38 -3.56
CA LEU A 38 -1.95 -1.77 -4.67
C LEU A 38 -2.30 -2.54 -5.93
N SER A 39 -2.91 -1.88 -6.90
CA SER A 39 -3.17 -2.45 -8.22
C SER A 39 -2.52 -1.58 -9.28
N VAL A 40 -1.58 -2.17 -10.02
CA VAL A 40 -0.95 -1.52 -11.16
C VAL A 40 -1.89 -1.67 -12.36
N CYS A 41 -2.41 -0.57 -12.88
CA CYS A 41 -3.15 -0.57 -14.13
C CYS A 41 -2.16 -0.61 -15.30
N VAL A 42 -2.52 -1.37 -16.33
CA VAL A 42 -1.77 -1.47 -17.60
C VAL A 42 -1.61 -0.12 -18.33
N SER A 43 -2.37 0.91 -17.93
CA SER A 43 -2.30 2.27 -18.47
C SER A 43 -1.25 3.17 -17.81
N GLY A 44 -0.33 2.63 -17.01
CA GLY A 44 0.70 3.42 -16.30
C GLY A 44 0.19 4.13 -15.05
N HIS A 45 -1.08 3.90 -14.67
CA HIS A 45 -1.65 4.41 -13.42
C HIS A 45 -1.64 3.33 -12.35
N CYS A 46 -1.29 3.69 -11.11
CA CYS A 46 -1.44 2.80 -9.98
C CYS A 46 -2.63 3.23 -9.13
N ARG A 47 -3.52 2.28 -8.84
CA ARG A 47 -4.60 2.48 -7.90
C ARG A 47 -4.16 1.97 -6.52
N ILE A 48 -4.08 2.88 -5.56
CA ILE A 48 -3.84 2.56 -4.16
C ILE A 48 -5.18 2.67 -3.43
N THR A 49 -5.57 1.63 -2.72
CA THR A 49 -6.81 1.59 -1.93
C THR A 49 -6.47 1.18 -0.51
N SER A 50 -6.78 2.05 0.45
CA SER A 50 -6.51 1.82 1.87
C SER A 50 -7.81 1.56 2.62
N LEU A 51 -7.85 0.49 3.42
CA LEU A 51 -9.03 0.10 4.19
C LEU A 51 -8.62 -0.17 5.64
N VAL A 52 -9.28 0.53 6.57
CA VAL A 52 -9.10 0.34 8.02
C VAL A 52 -9.90 -0.88 8.47
N HIS A 53 -9.32 -1.69 9.35
CA HIS A 53 -9.99 -2.87 9.90
C HIS A 53 -10.90 -2.51 11.08
N GLY A 54 -12.20 -2.78 10.92
CA GLY A 54 -13.22 -2.55 11.94
C GLY A 54 -14.46 -1.87 11.36
N GLN A 55 -15.46 -1.60 12.20
CA GLN A 55 -16.65 -0.87 11.78
C GLN A 55 -16.50 0.64 12.02
N PRO A 56 -16.94 1.48 11.07
CA PRO A 56 -16.94 2.92 11.28
C PRO A 56 -17.85 3.28 12.47
N GLY A 57 -17.37 4.16 13.34
CA GLY A 57 -18.08 4.57 14.56
C GLY A 57 -17.68 3.81 15.83
N GLU A 58 -16.87 2.74 15.74
CA GLU A 58 -16.31 2.12 16.93
C GLU A 58 -15.05 2.87 17.42
N ILE A 59 -14.96 3.09 18.75
CA ILE A 59 -13.81 3.76 19.39
C ILE A 59 -12.49 3.04 19.05
N LEU A 60 -12.52 1.70 18.96
CA LEU A 60 -11.35 0.90 18.58
C LEU A 60 -10.95 1.11 17.12
N THR A 61 -11.91 1.24 16.21
CA THR A 61 -11.66 1.52 14.80
C THR A 61 -11.05 2.91 14.61
N GLU A 62 -11.51 3.92 15.34
CA GLU A 62 -10.90 5.26 15.28
C GLU A 62 -9.46 5.27 15.81
N ARG A 63 -9.16 4.49 16.87
CA ARG A 63 -7.77 4.31 17.33
C ARG A 63 -6.90 3.63 16.29
N ARG A 64 -7.43 2.60 15.61
CA ARG A 64 -6.73 1.93 14.50
C ARG A 64 -6.49 2.90 13.35
N ARG A 65 -7.50 3.70 12.99
CA ARG A 65 -7.42 4.73 11.95
C ARG A 65 -6.33 5.74 12.23
N ALA A 66 -6.27 6.27 13.46
CA ALA A 66 -5.29 7.28 13.85
C ALA A 66 -3.83 6.82 13.64
N ILE A 67 -3.56 5.52 13.77
CA ILE A 67 -2.25 4.92 13.51
C ILE A 67 -2.10 4.55 12.03
N PHE A 68 -3.15 3.99 11.43
CA PHE A 68 -3.11 3.45 10.07
C PHE A 68 -3.04 4.54 8.99
N GLU A 69 -3.83 5.61 9.10
CA GLU A 69 -3.88 6.67 8.09
C GLU A 69 -2.53 7.34 7.80
N PRO A 70 -1.73 7.78 8.81
CA PRO A 70 -0.43 8.37 8.52
C PRO A 70 0.52 7.34 7.88
N LEU A 71 0.48 6.07 8.29
CA LEU A 71 1.29 5.01 7.68
C LEU A 71 0.87 4.75 6.22
N ALA A 72 -0.44 4.68 5.96
CA ALA A 72 -0.97 4.47 4.62
C ALA A 72 -0.64 5.64 3.68
N LYS A 73 -0.71 6.87 4.18
CA LYS A 73 -0.32 8.06 3.42
C LYS A 73 1.17 8.05 3.06
N LEU A 74 2.03 7.79 4.04
CA LEU A 74 3.48 7.71 3.81
C LEU A 74 3.85 6.59 2.83
N LEU A 75 3.21 5.43 2.95
CA LEU A 75 3.37 4.33 2.00
C LEU A 75 2.94 4.75 0.59
N ALA A 76 1.77 5.39 0.46
CA ALA A 76 1.29 5.89 -0.83
C ALA A 76 2.25 6.94 -1.45
N GLU A 77 2.82 7.82 -0.63
CA GLU A 77 3.82 8.81 -1.06
C GLU A 77 5.14 8.19 -1.49
N GLN A 78 5.58 7.10 -0.86
CA GLN A 78 6.78 6.36 -1.28
C GLN A 78 6.56 5.57 -2.57
N ILE A 79 5.34 5.08 -2.78
CA ILE A 79 5.02 4.26 -3.95
C ILE A 79 4.81 5.12 -5.20
N LYS A 80 4.20 6.31 -5.09
CA LYS A 80 4.03 7.26 -6.21
C LYS A 80 5.30 7.49 -7.07
N PRO A 81 6.46 7.86 -6.51
CA PRO A 81 7.68 8.12 -7.30
C PRO A 81 8.27 6.86 -7.93
N ALA A 82 8.11 5.69 -7.28
CA ALA A 82 8.58 4.41 -7.84
C ALA A 82 7.80 3.99 -9.10
N LEU A 83 6.55 4.46 -9.25
CA LEU A 83 5.69 4.15 -10.39
C LEU A 83 5.76 5.20 -11.49
N SER A 84 6.03 6.47 -11.16
CA SER A 84 6.27 7.53 -12.14
C SER A 84 7.64 7.44 -12.84
N MET A 85 8.49 6.48 -12.43
CA MET A 85 9.78 6.20 -13.07
C MET A 85 9.80 4.89 -13.88
N GLN A 86 8.65 4.46 -14.41
CA GLN A 86 8.66 3.57 -15.57
C GLN A 86 8.61 4.43 -16.83
N PRO A 87 9.75 4.71 -17.51
CA PRO A 87 9.66 5.10 -18.91
C PRO A 87 8.92 3.98 -19.64
N ALA A 88 7.92 4.35 -20.44
CA ALA A 88 7.28 3.47 -21.39
C ALA A 88 8.35 2.58 -22.01
N GLY A 89 8.17 1.26 -21.91
CA GLY A 89 9.05 0.31 -22.57
C GLY A 89 9.16 0.69 -24.04
N ASN A 90 10.31 1.25 -24.42
CA ASN A 90 10.70 1.35 -25.81
C ASN A 90 10.89 -0.09 -26.29
N GLU A 91 9.86 -0.65 -26.89
CA GLU A 91 9.97 -1.83 -27.75
C GLU A 91 10.78 -1.41 -29.00
N ARG A 92 12.10 -1.37 -28.84
CA ARG A 92 13.04 -1.42 -29.97
C ARG A 92 13.32 -2.89 -30.28
N SER A 93 12.70 -3.42 -31.32
CA SER A 93 13.20 -4.45 -32.27
C SER A 93 11.99 -5.10 -32.96
N ALA A 94 11.91 -5.30 -34.28
CA ALA A 94 12.89 -5.17 -35.33
C ALA A 94 12.17 -4.89 -36.67
N MET A 95 12.80 -4.04 -37.46
CA MET A 95 12.62 -3.93 -38.90
C MET A 95 13.56 -4.96 -39.53
N VAL A 96 13.03 -6.04 -40.10
CA VAL A 96 13.57 -6.77 -41.27
C VAL A 96 12.40 -7.50 -41.94
#